data_AF-A0A316KP51-F1
#
_entry.id   AF-A0A316KP51-F1
#
_cell.length_a   1.000
_cell.length_b   1.000
_cell.length_c   1.000
_cell.angle_alpha   90.00
_cell.angle_beta   90.00
_cell.angle_gamma   90.00
#
_symmetry.space_group_name_H-M   'P 1'
#
loop_
_entity.id
_entity.type
_entity.pdbx_description
1 polymer ?
#
loop_
_entity_poly.entity_id
_entity_poly.type
_entity_poly.pdbx_seq_one_letter_code
_entity_poly.pdbx_strand_id
1 'polypeptide(L)'
;MKRYVECDPTLQPPSHRCRDAKKVRFEPEGFSILLQFLGNVDRFAYVAYGQPMLNMRMKRSGFFLRPVVVEDADAIAEKVFLDIDVAKTLMHDVSTPEKARECADGWCSFFAIDSTDEDHCDPGLGLWAICQPDGNGEPGSLVGVRGLFHDPALPANSAEGFAAISKSHWGRGLSSESSEILLRYAFEELELSAVFTNIWPLLNPASEAVQRKVGYEYVGRTTVLDSFGAERIEGVIALELRRLSDAKEDTKQNVFKEAGIKLGQLSAEEHLTFDAIRRRVADVLPDPQDRELVFDHMSLGHQNPGWATYRLTREVWETNRRK
;
A
#
# COMPACT_ATOMS: atom_id res chain seq x y z
N MET A 1 -27.15 -21.32 22.65
CA MET A 1 -27.23 -22.20 21.47
C MET A 1 -26.49 -21.53 20.32
N LYS A 2 -25.17 -21.71 20.26
CA LYS A 2 -24.31 -21.31 19.14
C LYS A 2 -23.57 -22.59 18.75
N ARG A 3 -23.80 -23.10 17.54
CA ARG A 3 -23.06 -24.27 17.02
C ARG A 3 -21.78 -23.74 16.41
N TYR A 4 -20.65 -24.05 17.05
CA TYR A 4 -19.35 -24.00 16.41
C TYR A 4 -19.26 -25.22 15.49
N VAL A 5 -18.82 -25.00 14.25
CA VAL A 5 -18.44 -26.09 13.35
C VAL A 5 -17.03 -26.49 13.76
N GLU A 6 -16.89 -27.68 14.34
CA GLU A 6 -15.60 -28.31 14.60
C GLU A 6 -14.97 -28.73 13.25
N CYS A 7 -13.77 -28.22 12.96
CA CYS A 7 -12.97 -28.72 11.84
C CYS A 7 -12.31 -30.05 12.26
N ASP A 8 -12.53 -31.08 11.46
CA ASP A 8 -11.93 -32.41 11.59
C ASP A 8 -10.41 -32.34 11.31
N PRO A 9 -9.54 -32.69 12.29
CA PRO A 9 -8.08 -32.63 12.14
C PRO A 9 -7.50 -33.75 11.24
N THR A 10 -8.33 -34.57 10.59
CA THR A 10 -7.88 -35.64 9.68
C THR A 10 -7.95 -35.30 8.20
N LEU A 11 -8.43 -34.10 7.83
CA LEU A 11 -8.42 -33.62 6.44
C LEU A 11 -7.05 -33.05 6.07
N GLN A 12 -6.26 -33.83 5.34
CA GLN A 12 -5.07 -33.31 4.65
C GLN A 12 -5.48 -32.24 3.62
N PRO A 13 -4.66 -31.18 3.42
CA PRO A 13 -4.92 -30.20 2.38
C PRO A 13 -4.87 -30.87 1.00
N PRO A 14 -5.72 -30.46 0.04
CA PRO A 14 -5.69 -31.02 -1.30
C PRO A 14 -4.36 -30.68 -1.97
N SER A 15 -3.57 -31.70 -2.26
CA SER A 15 -2.38 -31.58 -3.10
C SER A 15 -2.82 -31.40 -4.56
N HIS A 16 -3.03 -30.15 -5.00
CA HIS A 16 -3.16 -29.87 -6.43
C HIS A 16 -1.77 -29.81 -7.07
N ARG A 17 -1.27 -30.99 -7.47
CA ARG A 17 -0.31 -31.09 -8.58
C ARG A 17 -1.07 -30.71 -9.85
N CYS A 18 -0.79 -29.55 -10.41
CA CYS A 18 -1.17 -29.25 -11.78
C CYS A 18 -0.19 -29.97 -12.72
N ARG A 19 -0.50 -31.23 -13.05
CA ARG A 19 0.03 -31.90 -14.24
C ARG A 19 -1.12 -31.97 -15.25
N ASP A 20 -1.01 -31.17 -16.30
CA ASP A 20 -1.37 -31.50 -17.70
C ASP A 20 -1.59 -30.22 -18.52
N ALA A 21 -0.51 -29.45 -18.74
CA ALA A 21 -0.47 -28.52 -19.86
C ALA A 21 -0.29 -29.35 -21.15
N LYS A 22 -1.40 -29.68 -21.83
CA LYS A 22 -1.34 -30.14 -23.21
C LYS A 22 -0.73 -29.03 -24.06
N LYS A 23 0.50 -29.27 -24.55
CA LYS A 23 1.12 -28.47 -25.61
C LYS A 23 0.18 -28.41 -26.82
N VAL A 24 -0.48 -27.28 -27.02
CA VAL A 24 -1.09 -26.94 -28.30
C VAL A 24 0.04 -26.41 -29.19
N ARG A 25 0.50 -27.24 -30.13
CA ARG A 25 1.32 -26.78 -31.26
C ARG A 25 0.39 -26.07 -32.23
N PHE A 26 0.63 -24.79 -32.49
CA PHE A 26 0.09 -24.12 -33.67
C PHE A 26 1.05 -24.36 -34.83
N GLU A 27 0.58 -25.01 -35.89
CA GLU A 27 1.26 -25.03 -37.18
C GLU A 27 0.76 -23.85 -38.04
N PRO A 28 1.64 -23.17 -38.81
CA PRO A 28 1.27 -21.99 -39.57
C PRO A 28 0.93 -22.38 -41.01
N GLU A 29 -0.34 -22.52 -41.35
CA GLU A 29 -0.75 -22.54 -42.75
C GLU A 29 -1.92 -21.60 -43.01
N GLY A 30 -1.64 -20.60 -43.85
CA GLY A 30 -2.63 -19.95 -44.70
C GLY A 30 -3.28 -18.69 -44.14
N PHE A 31 -2.57 -17.56 -44.18
CA PHE A 31 -3.14 -16.29 -44.64
C PHE A 31 -2.00 -15.36 -45.09
N SER A 32 -1.60 -15.53 -46.35
CA SER A 32 -0.97 -14.48 -47.13
C SER A 32 -2.10 -13.66 -47.74
N ILE A 33 -2.11 -12.34 -47.51
CA ILE A 33 -2.35 -11.30 -48.52
C ILE A 33 -2.19 -9.91 -47.88
N LEU A 34 -1.40 -9.07 -48.56
CA LEU A 34 -1.18 -7.62 -48.40
C LEU A 34 -0.21 -7.14 -47.30
N LEU A 35 1.07 -7.50 -47.47
CA LEU A 35 2.20 -6.66 -47.06
C LEU A 35 2.90 -6.14 -48.32
N GLN A 36 2.52 -4.93 -48.73
CA GLN A 36 3.34 -4.03 -49.55
C GLN A 36 2.53 -2.74 -49.68
N PHE A 37 2.75 -1.79 -48.78
CA PHE A 37 2.89 -0.37 -49.05
C PHE A 37 2.98 0.38 -47.71
N LEU A 38 4.00 1.24 -47.62
CA LEU A 38 4.29 2.24 -46.59
C LEU A 38 5.11 1.75 -45.38
N GLY A 39 6.37 2.21 -45.37
CA GLY A 39 7.22 2.26 -44.19
C GLY A 39 6.67 3.24 -43.14
N ASN A 40 7.27 3.16 -41.95
CA ASN A 40 6.82 3.62 -40.64
C ASN A 40 5.97 2.57 -39.91
N VAL A 41 6.66 1.71 -39.16
CA VAL A 41 6.02 0.94 -38.09
C VAL A 41 6.27 1.70 -36.79
N ASP A 42 5.45 2.73 -36.60
CA ASP A 42 5.05 3.15 -35.27
C ASP A 42 4.40 1.97 -34.55
N ARG A 43 4.61 1.93 -33.24
CA ARG A 43 3.85 1.22 -32.19
C ARG A 43 2.64 0.44 -32.71
N PHE A 44 2.52 -0.87 -32.49
CA PHE A 44 1.26 -1.51 -32.11
C PHE A 44 1.45 -3.01 -31.84
N ALA A 45 1.31 -3.39 -30.58
CA ALA A 45 0.71 -4.66 -30.16
C ALA A 45 0.24 -4.52 -28.70
N TYR A 46 -0.88 -3.81 -28.49
CA TYR A 46 -1.69 -3.93 -27.28
C TYR A 46 -3.14 -3.91 -27.71
N VAL A 47 -3.78 -5.07 -27.68
CA VAL A 47 -5.19 -5.24 -28.05
C VAL A 47 -5.96 -5.57 -26.77
N ALA A 48 -6.93 -4.70 -26.48
CA ALA A 48 -8.15 -4.96 -25.70
C ALA A 48 -8.08 -5.11 -24.16
N TYR A 49 -7.41 -4.21 -23.45
CA TYR A 49 -7.80 -3.77 -22.09
C TYR A 49 -7.49 -2.27 -21.96
N GLY A 50 -8.29 -1.51 -21.20
CA GLY A 50 -8.24 -0.05 -21.13
C GLY A 50 -6.82 0.50 -21.02
N GLN A 51 -6.51 1.55 -21.79
CA GLN A 51 -5.19 2.16 -21.75
C GLN A 51 -4.86 2.56 -20.29
N PRO A 52 -3.68 2.22 -19.75
CA PRO A 52 -3.30 2.66 -18.42
C PRO A 52 -3.40 4.19 -18.32
N MET A 53 -3.74 4.72 -17.14
CA MET A 53 -3.80 6.17 -16.91
C MET A 53 -2.41 6.79 -17.17
N LEU A 54 -2.20 7.32 -18.36
CA LEU A 54 -0.97 8.01 -18.74
C LEU A 54 -1.07 9.49 -18.35
N ASN A 55 -0.11 9.96 -17.55
CA ASN A 55 0.17 11.37 -17.23
C ASN A 55 -1.07 12.24 -16.98
N MET A 56 -1.78 11.98 -15.89
CA MET A 56 -2.96 12.75 -15.51
C MET A 56 -2.60 13.98 -14.67
N ARG A 57 -2.90 15.15 -15.21
CA ARG A 57 -2.76 16.41 -14.47
C ARG A 57 -3.88 16.59 -13.46
N MET A 58 -3.51 16.78 -12.20
CA MET A 58 -4.35 17.14 -11.08
C MET A 58 -4.82 18.59 -11.24
N LYS A 59 -6.13 18.81 -11.39
CA LYS A 59 -6.71 20.10 -11.79
C LYS A 59 -6.47 21.24 -10.80
N ARG A 60 -6.52 20.96 -9.50
CA ARG A 60 -6.41 21.95 -8.42
C ARG A 60 -4.96 22.24 -8.09
N SER A 61 -4.14 21.20 -7.91
CA SER A 61 -2.75 21.35 -7.49
C SER A 61 -1.78 21.57 -8.65
N GLY A 62 -2.15 21.15 -9.86
CA GLY A 62 -1.27 21.18 -11.04
C GLY A 62 -0.23 20.05 -11.08
N PHE A 63 -0.22 19.17 -10.08
CA PHE A 63 0.63 17.97 -10.00
C PHE A 63 0.21 16.92 -11.02
N PHE A 64 1.00 15.86 -11.17
CA PHE A 64 0.73 14.77 -12.10
C PHE A 64 0.64 13.44 -11.38
N LEU A 65 -0.20 12.56 -11.91
CA LEU A 65 -0.14 11.12 -11.70
C LEU A 65 0.38 10.47 -12.97
N ARG A 66 1.46 9.70 -12.87
CA ARG A 66 1.96 8.86 -13.96
C ARG A 66 2.32 7.48 -13.43
N PRO A 67 2.33 6.42 -14.26
CA PRO A 67 2.86 5.14 -13.83
C PRO A 67 4.25 5.28 -13.20
N VAL A 68 4.48 4.52 -12.14
CA VAL A 68 5.83 4.35 -11.58
C VAL A 68 6.70 3.61 -12.58
N VAL A 69 7.97 4.02 -12.66
CA VAL A 69 9.01 3.34 -13.45
C VAL A 69 10.16 2.91 -12.53
N VAL A 70 11.02 2.00 -13.00
CA VAL A 70 12.16 1.51 -12.19
C VAL A 70 13.11 2.62 -11.76
N GLU A 71 13.23 3.68 -12.56
CA GLU A 71 14.04 4.86 -12.24
C GLU A 71 13.49 5.70 -11.09
N ASP A 72 12.22 5.51 -10.69
CA ASP A 72 11.64 6.22 -9.54
C ASP A 72 12.15 5.69 -8.20
N ALA A 73 12.80 4.54 -8.17
CA ALA A 73 13.07 3.82 -6.94
C ALA A 73 13.97 4.61 -5.96
N ASP A 74 14.97 5.35 -6.46
CA ASP A 74 15.78 6.24 -5.62
C ASP A 74 14.93 7.38 -5.02
N ALA A 75 14.02 7.96 -5.80
CA ALA A 75 13.15 9.03 -5.33
C ALA A 75 12.09 8.50 -4.34
N ILE A 76 11.56 7.30 -4.53
CA ILE A 76 10.64 6.65 -3.57
C ILE A 76 11.39 6.35 -2.27
N ALA A 77 12.61 5.80 -2.35
CA ALA A 77 13.43 5.55 -1.18
C ALA A 77 13.66 6.86 -0.38
N GLU A 78 14.07 7.93 -1.05
CA GLU A 78 14.35 9.22 -0.43
C GLU A 78 13.09 9.92 0.14
N LYS A 79 12.01 9.99 -0.66
CA LYS A 79 10.83 10.81 -0.33
C LYS A 79 9.78 10.09 0.49
N VAL A 80 9.80 8.76 0.55
CA VAL A 80 8.81 7.93 1.24
C VAL A 80 9.46 7.10 2.34
N PHE A 81 10.43 6.24 2.01
CA PHE A 81 10.92 5.25 2.98
C PHE A 81 11.95 5.80 3.96
N LEU A 82 12.77 6.76 3.55
CA LEU A 82 13.75 7.41 4.43
C LEU A 82 13.15 8.54 5.28
N ASP A 83 11.96 9.03 4.94
CA ASP A 83 11.23 9.99 5.77
C ASP A 83 10.41 9.24 6.82
N ILE A 84 10.92 9.19 8.06
CA ILE A 84 10.31 8.39 9.13
C ILE A 84 8.88 8.83 9.46
N ASP A 85 8.52 10.10 9.22
CA ASP A 85 7.15 10.56 9.45
C ASP A 85 6.17 9.95 8.45
N VAL A 86 6.65 9.59 7.26
CA VAL A 86 5.88 8.85 6.26
C VAL A 86 5.95 7.34 6.59
N ALA A 87 7.16 6.81 6.72
CA ALA A 87 7.41 5.37 6.80
C ALA A 87 6.81 4.69 8.06
N LYS A 88 6.70 5.39 9.20
CA LYS A 88 6.07 4.84 10.42
C LYS A 88 4.62 4.40 10.24
N THR A 89 3.95 4.92 9.21
CA THR A 89 2.56 4.57 8.87
C THR A 89 2.47 3.40 7.87
N LEU A 90 3.60 2.89 7.41
CA LEU A 90 3.71 1.76 6.49
C LEU A 90 4.10 0.47 7.25
N MET A 91 4.15 -0.64 6.51
CA MET A 91 4.56 -1.96 7.02
C MET A 91 5.83 -2.44 6.33
N HIS A 92 6.85 -1.57 6.26
CA HIS A 92 8.13 -1.86 5.64
C HIS A 92 9.26 -1.73 6.67
N ASP A 93 10.21 -2.65 6.63
CA ASP A 93 11.47 -2.49 7.35
C ASP A 93 12.35 -1.52 6.56
N VAL A 94 12.42 -0.29 7.04
CA VAL A 94 13.25 0.79 6.48
C VAL A 94 14.36 1.18 7.44
N SER A 95 14.80 0.23 8.28
CA SER A 95 15.78 0.49 9.33
C SER A 95 17.14 0.96 8.81
N THR A 96 17.45 0.71 7.54
CA THR A 96 18.65 1.22 6.87
C THR A 96 18.33 1.80 5.48
N PRO A 97 19.18 2.69 4.93
CA PRO A 97 19.01 3.17 3.57
C PRO A 97 18.96 2.07 2.51
N GLU A 98 19.73 1.00 2.69
CA GLU A 98 19.73 -0.15 1.78
C GLU A 98 18.36 -0.85 1.78
N LYS A 99 17.78 -1.08 2.97
CA LYS A 99 16.44 -1.69 3.06
C LYS A 99 15.34 -0.77 2.55
N ALA A 100 15.46 0.53 2.77
CA ALA A 100 14.56 1.52 2.20
C ALA A 100 14.61 1.50 0.66
N ARG A 101 15.81 1.33 0.10
CA ARG A 101 16.03 1.18 -1.35
C ARG A 101 15.47 -0.13 -1.88
N GLU A 102 15.65 -1.25 -1.18
CA GLU A 102 15.07 -2.56 -1.52
C GLU A 102 13.53 -2.50 -1.52
N CYS A 103 12.92 -1.84 -0.53
CA CYS A 103 11.48 -1.63 -0.50
C CYS A 103 11.00 -0.81 -1.71
N ALA A 104 11.76 0.19 -2.13
CA ALA A 104 11.46 1.00 -3.31
C ALA A 104 11.60 0.20 -4.62
N ASP A 105 12.63 -0.63 -4.77
CA ASP A 105 12.75 -1.57 -5.89
C ASP A 105 11.54 -2.50 -5.95
N GLY A 106 11.13 -3.03 -4.79
CA GLY A 106 9.94 -3.86 -4.67
C GLY A 106 8.70 -3.12 -5.16
N TRP A 107 8.49 -1.87 -4.75
CA TRP A 107 7.34 -1.09 -5.23
C TRP A 107 7.38 -0.83 -6.74
N CYS A 108 8.54 -0.49 -7.29
CA CYS A 108 8.69 -0.27 -8.72
C CYS A 108 8.58 -1.54 -9.55
N SER A 109 8.84 -2.72 -8.97
CA SER A 109 8.81 -3.99 -9.71
C SER A 109 7.47 -4.71 -9.55
N PHE A 110 6.97 -4.86 -8.32
CA PHE A 110 5.74 -5.60 -8.03
C PHE A 110 4.47 -4.83 -8.39
N PHE A 111 4.49 -3.51 -8.26
CA PHE A 111 3.32 -2.67 -8.52
C PHE A 111 3.45 -1.82 -9.79
N ALA A 112 4.41 -2.14 -10.66
CA ALA A 112 4.45 -1.56 -11.99
C ALA A 112 3.15 -1.88 -12.74
N ILE A 113 2.52 -0.88 -13.34
CA ILE A 113 1.26 -1.06 -14.08
C ILE A 113 1.43 -1.94 -15.32
N ASP A 114 2.66 -2.04 -15.83
CA ASP A 114 3.08 -2.88 -16.94
C ASP A 114 3.86 -4.12 -16.47
N SER A 115 3.75 -4.48 -15.18
CA SER A 115 4.31 -5.73 -14.68
C SER A 115 3.77 -6.90 -15.50
N THR A 116 4.68 -7.74 -15.96
CA THR A 116 4.37 -8.97 -16.70
C THR A 116 4.14 -10.16 -15.77
N ASP A 117 4.16 -9.92 -14.45
CA ASP A 117 3.86 -10.92 -13.44
C ASP A 117 2.35 -11.21 -13.43
N GLU A 118 1.96 -12.26 -14.17
CA GLU A 118 0.58 -12.73 -14.30
C GLU A 118 -0.07 -13.08 -12.94
N ASP A 119 0.74 -13.30 -11.89
CA ASP A 119 0.25 -13.65 -10.56
C ASP A 119 -0.12 -12.41 -9.71
N HIS A 120 0.27 -11.19 -10.10
CA HIS A 120 0.26 -10.03 -9.18
C HIS A 120 -0.46 -8.75 -9.65
N CYS A 121 -0.82 -8.60 -10.92
CA CYS A 121 -1.52 -7.38 -11.37
C CYS A 121 -2.66 -7.69 -12.35
N ASP A 122 -3.91 -7.56 -11.88
CA ASP A 122 -5.05 -7.39 -12.79
C ASP A 122 -4.74 -6.22 -13.74
N PRO A 123 -4.95 -6.36 -15.06
CA PRO A 123 -4.67 -5.31 -16.02
C PRO A 123 -5.27 -3.96 -15.62
N GLY A 124 -4.41 -2.95 -15.44
CA GLY A 124 -4.80 -1.59 -15.06
C GLY A 124 -4.69 -1.26 -13.57
N LEU A 125 -4.43 -2.24 -12.70
CA LEU A 125 -4.00 -1.97 -11.31
C LEU A 125 -2.48 -1.70 -11.27
N GLY A 126 -2.04 -0.99 -10.23
CA GLY A 126 -0.63 -0.68 -10.05
C GLY A 126 -0.37 0.57 -9.23
N LEU A 127 0.83 1.13 -9.41
CA LEU A 127 1.34 2.28 -8.69
C LEU A 127 1.56 3.47 -9.62
N TRP A 128 1.11 4.64 -9.17
CA TRP A 128 1.34 5.92 -9.82
C TRP A 128 2.21 6.83 -8.96
N ALA A 129 3.24 7.40 -9.57
CA ALA A 129 4.03 8.48 -9.01
C ALA A 129 3.21 9.77 -9.00
N ILE A 130 3.18 10.46 -7.86
CA ILE A 130 2.70 11.84 -7.74
C ILE A 130 3.90 12.75 -8.01
N CYS A 131 3.86 13.51 -9.09
CA CYS A 131 4.97 14.35 -9.53
C CYS A 131 4.60 15.84 -9.51
N GLN A 132 5.53 16.68 -9.09
CA GLN A 132 5.42 18.13 -9.29
C GLN A 132 5.64 18.46 -10.77
N PRO A 133 4.96 19.47 -11.37
CA PRO A 133 5.31 19.96 -12.71
C PRO A 133 6.77 20.41 -12.79
N ASP A 134 7.42 20.11 -13.92
CA ASP A 134 8.70 20.70 -14.31
C ASP A 134 8.52 22.11 -14.93
N GLY A 135 9.63 22.72 -15.36
CA GLY A 135 9.61 24.04 -16.00
C GLY A 135 8.89 24.11 -17.36
N ASN A 136 8.58 22.97 -17.96
CA ASN A 136 7.88 22.85 -19.24
C ASN A 136 6.40 22.47 -19.07
N GLY A 137 5.96 22.25 -17.83
CA GLY A 137 4.60 21.82 -17.53
C GLY A 137 4.37 20.32 -17.70
N GLU A 138 5.43 19.51 -17.69
CA GLU A 138 5.43 18.05 -17.74
C GLU A 138 5.66 17.44 -16.33
N PRO A 139 5.43 16.13 -16.11
CA PRO A 139 5.77 15.48 -14.85
C PRO A 139 7.27 15.62 -14.53
N GLY A 140 7.59 16.34 -13.45
CA GLY A 140 8.94 16.54 -12.92
C GLY A 140 9.23 15.63 -11.74
N SER A 141 9.70 16.20 -10.62
CA SER A 141 10.14 15.43 -9.46
C SER A 141 9.02 14.68 -8.76
N LEU A 142 9.29 13.43 -8.38
CA LEU A 142 8.40 12.61 -7.56
C LEU A 142 8.32 13.19 -6.14
N VAL A 143 7.10 13.29 -5.62
CA VAL A 143 6.81 13.77 -4.26
C VAL A 143 6.00 12.76 -3.43
N GLY A 144 5.64 11.62 -4.02
CA GLY A 144 4.88 10.57 -3.38
C GLY A 144 4.36 9.56 -4.41
N VAL A 145 3.56 8.62 -3.94
CA VAL A 145 2.91 7.61 -4.76
C VAL A 145 1.46 7.37 -4.31
N ARG A 146 0.67 6.83 -5.21
CA ARG A 146 -0.71 6.37 -5.00
C ARG A 146 -0.93 5.10 -5.79
N GLY A 147 -1.51 4.06 -5.20
CA GLY A 147 -1.73 2.80 -5.90
C GLY A 147 -3.11 2.21 -5.66
N LEU A 148 -3.45 1.27 -6.54
CA LEU A 148 -4.54 0.31 -6.43
C LEU A 148 -3.96 -1.08 -6.69
N PHE A 149 -4.25 -2.05 -5.84
CA PHE A 149 -3.75 -3.42 -6.00
C PHE A 149 -4.81 -4.45 -5.67
N HIS A 150 -4.66 -5.64 -6.26
CA HIS A 150 -5.48 -6.79 -5.92
C HIS A 150 -5.05 -7.32 -4.56
N ASP A 151 -6.02 -7.52 -3.66
CA ASP A 151 -5.81 -8.27 -2.42
C ASP A 151 -6.74 -9.49 -2.46
N PRO A 152 -6.19 -10.72 -2.53
CA PRO A 152 -6.98 -11.95 -2.57
C PRO A 152 -7.92 -12.14 -1.37
N ALA A 153 -7.69 -11.44 -0.25
CA ALA A 153 -8.55 -11.46 0.92
C ALA A 153 -9.79 -10.57 0.77
N LEU A 154 -9.83 -9.69 -0.24
CA LEU A 154 -10.98 -8.82 -0.50
C LEU A 154 -12.02 -9.50 -1.40
N PRO A 155 -13.28 -9.03 -1.39
CA PRO A 155 -14.30 -9.51 -2.31
C PRO A 155 -13.85 -9.40 -3.78
N ALA A 156 -14.29 -10.35 -4.61
CA ALA A 156 -14.04 -10.29 -6.05
C ALA A 156 -14.50 -8.94 -6.65
N ASN A 157 -13.80 -8.50 -7.71
CA ASN A 157 -14.04 -7.21 -8.35
C ASN A 157 -13.88 -6.01 -7.38
N SER A 158 -12.84 -6.04 -6.54
CA SER A 158 -12.44 -4.93 -5.68
C SER A 158 -10.92 -4.80 -5.63
N ALA A 159 -10.44 -3.66 -5.16
CA ALA A 159 -9.01 -3.40 -5.00
C ALA A 159 -8.74 -2.70 -3.67
N GLU A 160 -7.52 -2.83 -3.16
CA GLU A 160 -7.03 -2.00 -2.07
C GLU A 160 -6.30 -0.77 -2.62
N GLY A 161 -6.62 0.39 -2.06
CA GLY A 161 -6.00 1.67 -2.38
C GLY A 161 -5.06 2.14 -1.30
N PHE A 162 -3.90 2.65 -1.71
CA PHE A 162 -2.91 3.22 -0.79
C PHE A 162 -2.34 4.55 -1.30
N ALA A 163 -1.76 5.32 -0.38
CA ALA A 163 -1.00 6.53 -0.68
C ALA A 163 0.16 6.69 0.28
N ALA A 164 1.30 7.16 -0.24
CA ALA A 164 2.43 7.62 0.56
C ALA A 164 2.97 8.90 -0.05
N ILE A 165 2.88 10.02 0.66
CA ILE A 165 3.27 11.34 0.15
C ILE A 165 4.34 11.89 1.07
N SER A 166 5.39 12.48 0.50
CA SER A 166 6.45 13.14 1.27
C SER A 166 5.90 14.19 2.22
N LYS A 167 6.48 14.26 3.43
CA LYS A 167 6.02 15.15 4.50
C LYS A 167 5.94 16.62 4.07
N SER A 168 6.90 17.09 3.27
CA SER A 168 6.97 18.47 2.77
C SER A 168 5.79 18.88 1.87
N HIS A 169 4.99 17.90 1.41
CA HIS A 169 3.82 18.09 0.56
C HIS A 169 2.48 17.79 1.25
N TRP A 170 2.49 17.48 2.55
CA TRP A 170 1.27 17.33 3.33
C TRP A 170 0.49 18.64 3.44
N GLY A 171 -0.82 18.55 3.68
CA GLY A 171 -1.72 19.71 3.79
C GLY A 171 -2.05 20.41 2.47
N ARG A 172 -1.48 19.98 1.33
CA ARG A 172 -1.72 20.58 0.01
C ARG A 172 -2.87 19.96 -0.78
N GLY A 173 -3.64 19.06 -0.17
CA GLY A 173 -4.77 18.37 -0.81
C GLY A 173 -4.41 17.26 -1.80
N LEU A 174 -3.12 16.94 -1.96
CA LEU A 174 -2.65 15.95 -2.94
C LEU A 174 -3.26 14.56 -2.76
N SER A 175 -3.37 14.07 -1.51
CA SER A 175 -3.99 12.76 -1.24
C SER A 175 -5.46 12.71 -1.67
N SER A 176 -6.26 13.74 -1.34
CA SER A 176 -7.67 13.79 -1.73
C SER A 176 -7.85 13.91 -3.25
N GLU A 177 -7.05 14.74 -3.90
CA GLU A 177 -7.17 14.93 -5.35
C GLU A 177 -6.68 13.71 -6.15
N SER A 178 -5.59 13.07 -5.73
CA SER A 178 -5.14 11.82 -6.36
C SER A 178 -6.12 10.67 -6.11
N SER A 179 -6.74 10.61 -4.91
CA SER A 179 -7.83 9.66 -4.62
C SER A 179 -8.98 9.81 -5.60
N GLU A 180 -9.43 11.04 -5.84
CA GLU A 180 -10.56 11.33 -6.74
C GLU A 180 -10.30 10.87 -8.18
N ILE A 181 -9.06 11.02 -8.66
CA ILE A 181 -8.65 10.57 -9.99
C ILE A 181 -8.62 9.04 -10.06
N LEU A 182 -7.96 8.38 -9.10
CA LEU A 182 -7.85 6.91 -9.10
C LEU A 182 -9.21 6.24 -8.88
N LEU A 183 -10.08 6.81 -8.04
CA LEU A 183 -11.41 6.26 -7.81
C LEU A 183 -12.32 6.40 -9.02
N ARG A 184 -12.20 7.52 -9.75
CA ARG A 184 -12.88 7.65 -11.04
C ARG A 184 -12.46 6.53 -11.98
N TYR A 185 -11.16 6.31 -12.13
CA TYR A 185 -10.63 5.24 -12.97
C TYR A 185 -11.07 3.85 -12.51
N ALA A 186 -10.95 3.55 -11.22
CA ALA A 186 -11.37 2.29 -10.62
C ALA A 186 -12.85 1.96 -10.89
N PHE A 187 -13.75 2.94 -10.77
CA PHE A 187 -15.19 2.71 -10.90
C PHE A 187 -15.71 2.86 -12.34
N GLU A 188 -15.16 3.80 -13.12
CA GLU A 188 -15.66 4.11 -14.46
C GLU A 188 -14.96 3.27 -15.55
N GLU A 189 -13.66 3.03 -15.42
CA GLU A 189 -12.87 2.33 -16.45
C GLU A 189 -12.62 0.86 -16.10
N LEU A 190 -12.29 0.55 -14.83
CA LEU A 190 -12.07 -0.83 -14.37
C LEU A 190 -13.36 -1.50 -13.87
N GLU A 191 -14.45 -0.75 -13.77
CA GLU A 191 -15.76 -1.24 -13.31
C GLU A 191 -15.73 -1.98 -11.96
N LEU A 192 -14.80 -1.61 -11.07
CA LEU A 192 -14.70 -2.19 -9.73
C LEU A 192 -15.99 -1.96 -8.95
N SER A 193 -16.35 -2.93 -8.10
CA SER A 193 -17.52 -2.82 -7.22
C SER A 193 -17.23 -2.02 -5.97
N ALA A 194 -15.98 -2.11 -5.48
CA ALA A 194 -15.53 -1.40 -4.29
C ALA A 194 -14.01 -1.15 -4.31
N VAL A 195 -13.58 -0.15 -3.56
CA VAL A 195 -12.17 0.08 -3.21
C VAL A 195 -12.06 0.09 -1.69
N PHE A 196 -11.07 -0.62 -1.16
CA PHE A 196 -10.75 -0.70 0.27
C PHE A 196 -9.48 0.07 0.59
N THR A 197 -9.29 0.41 1.86
CA THR A 197 -8.03 1.01 2.34
C THR A 197 -7.85 0.69 3.81
N ASN A 198 -6.61 0.43 4.21
CA ASN A 198 -6.26 0.15 5.60
C ASN A 198 -5.46 1.31 6.20
N ILE A 199 -5.79 1.70 7.42
CA ILE A 199 -5.23 2.88 8.08
C ILE A 199 -4.87 2.53 9.52
N TRP A 200 -3.84 3.19 10.06
CA TRP A 200 -3.52 3.19 11.49
C TRP A 200 -4.17 4.40 12.17
N PRO A 201 -5.41 4.37 12.72
CA PRO A 201 -6.10 5.61 13.08
C PRO A 201 -5.39 6.42 14.17
N LEU A 202 -4.78 5.74 15.16
CA LEU A 202 -4.01 6.40 16.22
C LEU A 202 -2.69 7.02 15.74
N LEU A 203 -2.10 6.50 14.66
CA LEU A 203 -0.81 6.94 14.13
C LEU A 203 -0.94 7.83 12.89
N ASN A 204 -2.06 7.73 12.19
CA ASN A 204 -2.34 8.42 10.94
C ASN A 204 -3.81 8.91 10.86
N PRO A 205 -4.25 9.76 11.80
CA PRO A 205 -5.61 10.32 11.78
C PRO A 205 -5.84 11.23 10.55
N ALA A 206 -4.77 11.77 9.95
CA ALA A 206 -4.86 12.58 8.74
C ALA A 206 -5.31 11.75 7.52
N SER A 207 -4.78 10.53 7.35
CA SER A 207 -5.25 9.63 6.30
C SER A 207 -6.71 9.23 6.52
N GLU A 208 -7.10 8.90 7.76
CA GLU A 208 -8.50 8.60 8.08
C GLU A 208 -9.44 9.77 7.71
N ALA A 209 -9.08 10.99 8.08
CA ALA A 209 -9.86 12.18 7.75
C ALA A 209 -10.03 12.37 6.23
N VAL A 210 -8.97 12.11 5.45
CA VAL A 210 -9.03 12.15 3.98
C VAL A 210 -9.97 11.08 3.44
N GLN A 211 -9.86 9.82 3.89
CA GLN A 211 -10.69 8.73 3.38
C GLN A 211 -12.16 8.97 3.71
N ARG A 212 -12.48 9.41 4.92
CA ARG A 212 -13.86 9.80 5.31
C ARG A 212 -14.39 10.94 4.44
N LYS A 213 -13.57 11.96 4.16
CA LYS A 213 -13.95 13.08 3.28
C LYS A 213 -14.27 12.61 1.84
N VAL A 214 -13.56 11.60 1.36
CA VAL A 214 -13.79 11.00 0.02
C VAL A 214 -15.03 10.10 0.01
N GLY A 215 -15.55 9.72 1.18
CA GLY A 215 -16.78 8.94 1.32
C GLY A 215 -16.56 7.48 1.72
N TYR A 216 -15.34 7.11 2.11
CA TYR A 216 -15.08 5.78 2.66
C TYR A 216 -15.77 5.59 4.01
N GLU A 217 -16.32 4.40 4.22
CA GLU A 217 -16.99 3.98 5.45
C GLU A 217 -16.16 2.92 6.17
N TYR A 218 -16.11 2.99 7.50
CA TYR A 218 -15.44 1.97 8.31
C TYR A 218 -16.22 0.65 8.22
N VAL A 219 -15.53 -0.45 7.88
CA VAL A 219 -16.14 -1.78 7.71
C VAL A 219 -15.55 -2.84 8.63
N GLY A 220 -14.53 -2.51 9.40
CA GLY A 220 -13.89 -3.43 10.33
C GLY A 220 -12.39 -3.25 10.36
N ARG A 221 -11.69 -4.34 10.62
CA ARG A 221 -10.23 -4.38 10.70
C ARG A 221 -9.73 -5.64 9.98
N THR A 222 -8.69 -5.46 9.19
CA THR A 222 -7.87 -6.55 8.66
C THR A 222 -6.70 -6.79 9.60
N THR A 223 -6.31 -8.04 9.82
CA THR A 223 -5.14 -8.34 10.65
C THR A 223 -3.87 -8.01 9.88
N VAL A 224 -2.89 -7.44 10.56
CA VAL A 224 -1.61 -7.10 9.94
C VAL A 224 -0.83 -8.39 9.65
N LEU A 225 -1.00 -9.41 10.50
CA LEU A 225 -0.35 -10.70 10.34
C LEU A 225 -0.80 -11.42 9.07
N ASP A 226 -2.10 -11.43 8.76
CA ASP A 226 -2.59 -12.09 7.55
C ASP A 226 -2.17 -11.31 6.28
N SER A 227 -2.11 -9.98 6.34
CA SER A 227 -1.70 -9.16 5.19
C SER A 227 -0.20 -9.20 4.89
N PHE A 228 0.65 -9.30 5.91
CA PHE A 228 2.09 -9.04 5.76
C PHE A 228 2.99 -10.19 6.22
N GLY A 229 2.47 -11.13 7.00
CA GLY A 229 3.23 -12.24 7.56
C GLY A 229 4.13 -11.83 8.75
N ALA A 230 4.55 -12.86 9.50
CA ALA A 230 5.35 -12.73 10.71
C ALA A 230 6.70 -12.02 10.48
N GLU A 231 7.41 -12.37 9.40
CA GLU A 231 8.72 -11.81 9.09
C GLU A 231 8.68 -10.29 8.92
N ARG A 232 7.67 -9.78 8.20
CA ARG A 232 7.51 -8.35 7.99
C ARG A 232 7.13 -7.63 9.28
N ILE A 233 6.30 -8.25 10.14
CA ILE A 233 6.00 -7.71 11.47
C ILE A 233 7.26 -7.60 12.31
N GLU A 234 8.11 -8.63 12.34
CA GLU A 234 9.37 -8.62 13.08
C GLU A 234 10.31 -7.50 12.60
N GLY A 235 10.40 -7.28 11.28
CA GLY A 235 11.17 -6.17 10.70
C GLY A 235 10.68 -4.79 11.17
N VAL A 236 9.35 -4.59 11.22
CA VAL A 236 8.76 -3.34 11.73
C VAL A 236 8.98 -3.19 13.23
N ILE A 237 8.88 -4.26 14.02
CA ILE A 237 9.22 -4.22 15.45
C ILE A 237 10.67 -3.79 15.66
N ALA A 238 11.61 -4.36 14.88
CA ALA A 238 13.02 -3.98 14.95
C ALA A 238 13.25 -2.49 14.61
N LEU A 239 12.55 -1.95 13.61
CA LEU A 239 12.56 -0.53 13.30
C LEU A 239 12.08 0.33 14.49
N GLU A 240 10.94 -0.01 15.09
CA GLU A 240 10.39 0.76 16.20
C GLU A 240 11.29 0.71 17.45
N LEU A 241 11.88 -0.45 17.76
CA LEU A 241 12.86 -0.58 18.85
C LEU A 241 14.11 0.29 18.61
N ARG A 242 14.60 0.36 17.37
CA ARG A 242 15.70 1.27 17.02
C ARG A 242 15.29 2.73 17.20
N ARG A 243 14.10 3.13 16.74
CA ARG A 243 13.59 4.50 16.92
C ARG A 243 13.56 4.89 18.41
N LEU A 244 13.13 3.99 19.29
CA LEU A 244 13.15 4.21 20.73
C LEU A 244 14.58 4.41 21.26
N SER A 245 15.51 3.54 20.88
CA SER A 245 16.92 3.60 21.29
C SER A 245 17.62 4.89 20.84
N ASP A 246 17.33 5.35 19.61
CA ASP A 246 18.01 6.48 18.97
C ASP A 246 17.29 7.82 19.22
N ALA A 247 16.22 7.81 20.02
CA ALA A 247 15.38 8.98 20.25
C ALA A 247 16.17 10.10 20.95
N LYS A 248 16.17 11.29 20.34
CA LYS A 248 16.84 12.49 20.90
C LYS A 248 15.91 13.19 21.88
N GLU A 249 16.47 13.85 22.89
CA GLU A 249 15.71 14.49 23.98
C GLU A 249 14.59 15.42 23.48
N ASP A 250 14.82 16.18 22.41
CA ASP A 250 13.87 17.12 21.81
C ASP A 250 12.70 16.45 21.05
N THR A 251 12.86 15.18 20.67
CA THR A 251 11.88 14.39 19.91
C THR A 251 11.37 13.16 20.66
N LYS A 252 12.00 12.84 21.80
CA LYS A 252 11.83 11.64 22.60
C LYS A 252 10.38 11.32 22.92
N GLN A 253 9.65 12.31 23.44
CA GLN A 253 8.24 12.17 23.80
C GLN A 253 7.36 11.74 22.63
N ASN A 254 7.58 12.33 21.45
CA ASN A 254 6.81 11.99 20.25
C ASN A 254 7.18 10.60 19.72
N VAL A 255 8.47 10.27 19.69
CA VAL A 255 8.94 8.95 19.27
C VAL A 255 8.41 7.86 20.19
N PHE A 256 8.48 8.05 21.50
CA PHE A 256 7.98 7.10 22.49
C PHE A 256 6.48 6.86 22.35
N LYS A 257 5.71 7.92 22.13
CA LYS A 257 4.28 7.82 21.86
C LYS A 257 4.01 7.01 20.60
N GLU A 258 4.62 7.36 19.48
CA GLU A 258 4.33 6.74 18.19
C GLU A 258 4.80 5.28 18.13
N ALA A 259 6.05 5.03 18.51
CA ALA A 259 6.63 3.70 18.53
C ALA A 259 5.95 2.81 19.57
N GLY A 260 5.66 3.36 20.76
CA GLY A 260 4.90 2.65 21.80
C GLY A 260 3.53 2.23 21.30
N ILE A 261 2.75 3.14 20.71
CA ILE A 261 1.44 2.80 20.14
C ILE A 261 1.57 1.72 19.06
N LYS A 262 2.52 1.86 18.12
CA LYS A 262 2.71 0.87 17.03
C LYS A 262 3.08 -0.51 17.58
N LEU A 263 4.04 -0.58 18.51
CA LEU A 263 4.44 -1.83 19.16
C LEU A 263 3.29 -2.47 19.94
N GLY A 264 2.49 -1.66 20.63
CA GLY A 264 1.25 -2.08 21.25
C GLY A 264 0.27 -2.70 20.26
N GLN A 265 0.04 -2.03 19.13
CA GLN A 265 -0.85 -2.52 18.07
C GLN A 265 -0.34 -3.84 17.46
N LEU A 266 0.96 -3.97 17.21
CA LEU A 266 1.56 -5.19 16.66
C LEU A 266 1.49 -6.37 17.65
N SER A 267 1.56 -6.11 18.96
CA SER A 267 1.36 -7.17 19.97
C SER A 267 -0.07 -7.73 20.01
N ALA A 268 -1.06 -7.02 19.45
CA ALA A 268 -2.44 -7.47 19.36
C ALA A 268 -2.69 -8.37 18.13
N GLU A 269 -1.68 -8.60 17.29
CA GLU A 269 -1.73 -9.53 16.16
C GLU A 269 -1.45 -11.00 16.55
N GLU A 270 -1.28 -11.28 17.86
CA GLU A 270 -1.01 -12.61 18.44
C GLU A 270 0.25 -13.33 17.91
N HIS A 271 1.08 -12.66 17.10
CA HIS A 271 2.38 -13.17 16.66
C HIS A 271 3.43 -13.17 17.80
N LEU A 272 3.48 -12.07 18.55
CA LEU A 272 4.28 -11.92 19.76
C LEU A 272 3.40 -11.39 20.89
N THR A 273 3.59 -11.94 22.09
CA THR A 273 2.85 -11.46 23.26
C THR A 273 3.27 -10.06 23.65
N PHE A 274 2.35 -9.31 24.26
CA PHE A 274 2.62 -7.99 24.84
C PHE A 274 3.89 -7.99 25.71
N ASP A 275 4.02 -8.99 26.60
CA ASP A 275 5.18 -9.14 27.49
C ASP A 275 6.49 -9.49 26.76
N ALA A 276 6.41 -10.18 25.62
CA ALA A 276 7.59 -10.42 24.79
C ALA A 276 8.11 -9.10 24.19
N ILE A 277 7.23 -8.25 23.69
CA ILE A 277 7.61 -6.94 23.15
C ILE A 277 8.09 -6.00 24.26
N ARG A 278 7.43 -5.99 25.44
CA ARG A 278 7.88 -5.17 26.58
C ARG A 278 9.31 -5.50 27.02
N ARG A 279 9.69 -6.78 27.03
CA ARG A 279 11.06 -7.21 27.34
C ARG A 279 12.06 -6.61 26.34
N ARG A 280 11.77 -6.69 25.04
CA ARG A 280 12.61 -6.09 24.00
C ARG A 280 12.73 -4.57 24.12
N VAL A 281 11.65 -3.87 24.48
CA VAL A 281 11.68 -2.44 24.80
C VAL A 281 12.58 -2.16 26.01
N ALA A 282 12.49 -2.99 27.05
CA ALA A 282 13.30 -2.83 28.24
C ALA A 282 14.81 -3.04 28.00
N ASP A 283 15.17 -3.82 26.98
CA ASP A 283 16.55 -4.06 26.57
C ASP A 283 17.17 -2.84 25.87
N VAL A 284 16.36 -2.03 25.17
CA VAL A 284 16.83 -0.84 24.43
C VAL A 284 16.66 0.47 25.19
N LEU A 285 15.82 0.51 26.23
CA LEU A 285 15.61 1.69 27.08
C LEU A 285 16.12 1.42 28.52
N PRO A 286 17.28 1.96 28.90
CA PRO A 286 17.86 1.71 30.23
C PRO A 286 17.11 2.42 31.36
N ASP A 287 16.52 3.59 31.10
CA ASP A 287 15.82 4.39 32.11
C ASP A 287 14.43 3.79 32.44
N PRO A 288 14.14 3.46 33.72
CA PRO A 288 12.83 2.97 34.13
C PRO A 288 11.66 3.91 33.81
N GLN A 289 11.84 5.22 33.88
CA GLN A 289 10.77 6.20 33.61
C GLN A 289 10.42 6.23 32.12
N ASP A 290 11.44 6.16 31.26
CA ASP A 290 11.26 6.07 29.82
C ASP A 290 10.50 4.79 29.42
N ARG A 291 10.87 3.67 30.04
CA ARG A 291 10.18 2.39 29.81
C ARG A 291 8.71 2.47 30.19
N GLU A 292 8.39 3.02 31.35
CA GLU A 292 7.00 3.11 31.80
C GLU A 292 6.17 3.98 30.86
N LEU A 293 6.72 5.12 30.41
CA LEU A 293 6.07 5.97 29.43
C LEU A 293 5.78 5.23 28.11
N VAL A 294 6.73 4.45 27.60
CA VAL A 294 6.52 3.63 26.39
C VAL A 294 5.49 2.53 26.66
N PHE A 295 5.50 1.90 27.83
CA PHE A 295 4.54 0.85 28.20
C PHE A 295 3.11 1.37 28.31
N ASP A 296 2.91 2.59 28.78
CA ASP A 296 1.59 3.26 28.77
C ASP A 296 1.08 3.42 27.32
N HIS A 297 1.95 3.88 26.42
CA HIS A 297 1.60 4.01 25.00
C HIS A 297 1.40 2.66 24.30
N MET A 298 2.19 1.64 24.65
CA MET A 298 1.95 0.27 24.20
C MET A 298 0.60 -0.26 24.67
N SER A 299 0.22 0.00 25.92
CA SER A 299 -1.08 -0.43 26.46
C SER A 299 -2.22 0.21 25.70
N LEU A 300 -2.10 1.51 25.37
CA LEU A 300 -3.05 2.21 24.51
C LEU A 300 -3.14 1.56 23.11
N GLY A 301 -2.01 1.27 22.49
CA GLY A 301 -1.96 0.61 21.18
C GLY A 301 -2.55 -0.79 21.18
N HIS A 302 -2.28 -1.59 22.21
CA HIS A 302 -2.80 -2.96 22.34
C HIS A 302 -4.32 -2.99 22.49
N GLN A 303 -4.88 -2.04 23.24
CA GLN A 303 -6.34 -1.89 23.40
C GLN A 303 -7.02 -1.33 22.15
N ASN A 304 -6.26 -0.74 21.23
CA ASN A 304 -6.75 -0.11 20.01
C ASN A 304 -5.97 -0.67 18.81
N PRO A 305 -6.16 -1.96 18.49
CA PRO A 305 -5.40 -2.64 17.46
C PRO A 305 -5.51 -1.87 16.13
N GLY A 306 -4.39 -1.79 15.42
CA GLY A 306 -4.27 -0.96 14.23
C GLY A 306 -4.98 -1.54 13.01
N TRP A 307 -4.70 -0.94 11.85
CA TRP A 307 -5.13 -1.44 10.54
C TRP A 307 -6.66 -1.50 10.35
N ALA A 308 -7.32 -0.40 10.72
CA ALA A 308 -8.73 -0.18 10.46
C ALA A 308 -9.00 -0.14 8.95
N THR A 309 -9.98 -0.93 8.52
CA THR A 309 -10.36 -1.10 7.11
C THR A 309 -11.57 -0.24 6.80
N TYR A 310 -11.45 0.51 5.71
CA TYR A 310 -12.52 1.33 5.18
C TYR A 310 -12.84 0.90 3.76
N ARG A 311 -14.10 1.06 3.36
CA ARG A 311 -14.61 0.69 2.05
C ARG A 311 -15.35 1.85 1.42
N LEU A 312 -15.13 2.06 0.12
CA LEU A 312 -15.96 2.90 -0.74
C LEU A 312 -16.55 2.03 -1.85
N THR A 313 -17.87 2.04 -1.99
CA THR A 313 -18.55 1.31 -3.07
C THR A 313 -18.80 2.22 -4.27
N ARG A 314 -18.95 1.63 -5.46
CA ARG A 314 -19.32 2.36 -6.68
C ARG A 314 -20.63 3.14 -6.52
N GLU A 315 -21.63 2.55 -5.85
CA GLU A 315 -22.92 3.21 -5.58
C GLU A 315 -22.77 4.49 -4.74
N VAL A 316 -21.97 4.43 -3.67
CA VAL A 316 -21.71 5.59 -2.81
C VAL A 316 -20.93 6.65 -3.59
N TRP A 317 -19.93 6.25 -4.37
CA TRP A 317 -19.17 7.15 -5.24
C TRP A 317 -20.06 7.90 -6.24
N GLU A 318 -20.91 7.18 -6.97
CA GLU A 318 -21.83 7.77 -7.95
C GLU A 318 -22.84 8.72 -7.29
N THR A 319 -23.34 8.35 -6.11
CA THR A 319 -24.25 9.19 -5.32
C THR A 319 -23.60 10.49 -4.88
N ASN A 320 -22.35 10.43 -4.43
CA ASN A 320 -21.60 11.60 -3.98
C ASN A 320 -21.28 12.57 -5.12
N ARG A 321 -21.11 12.08 -6.35
CA ARG A 321 -20.83 12.92 -7.54
C ARG A 321 -22.05 13.60 -8.14
N ARG A 322 -23.26 13.13 -7.81
CA ARG A 322 -24.52 13.75 -8.25
C ARG A 322 -24.97 14.93 -7.37
N LYS A 323 -24.32 15.14 -6.22
CA LYS A 323 -24.57 16.25 -5.29
C LYS A 323 -23.66 17.43 -5.60
#